data_AF-A0A939CFS7-F1
#
_entry.id   AF-A0A939CFS7-F1
#
_cell.length_a   1.000
_cell.length_b   1.000
_cell.length_c   1.000
_cell.angle_alpha   90.00
_cell.angle_beta   90.00
_cell.angle_gamma   90.00
#
_symmetry.space_group_name_H-M   'P 1'
#
loop_
_entity.id
_entity.type
_entity.pdbx_description
1 polymer ?
#
loop_
_entity_poly.entity_id
_entity_poly.type
_entity_poly.pdbx_seq_one_letter_code
_entity_poly.pdbx_strand_id
1 'polypeptide(L)'
;MAIISFPVERVTGIIESNAYSNLKNFIAICDDNRTLEFYAGTAEECQEKGFLNPGEFEKLTEQIRAKRLKNAKPEKKPAPAAETPGRMRV
;
A
#
# COMPACT_ATOMS: atom_id res chain seq x y z
N MET A 1 23.76 -0.55 19.42
CA MET A 1 22.81 -0.68 18.31
C MET A 1 21.44 -0.96 18.91
N ALA A 2 20.52 0.00 18.91
CA ALA A 2 19.21 -0.17 19.53
C ALA A 2 18.21 -0.65 18.47
N ILE A 3 17.60 -1.81 18.69
CA ILE A 3 16.50 -2.31 17.87
C ILE A 3 15.23 -1.77 18.51
N ILE A 4 14.56 -0.83 17.84
CA ILE A 4 13.25 -0.34 18.26
C ILE A 4 12.25 -1.48 17.97
N SER A 5 11.68 -2.05 19.03
CA SER A 5 10.63 -3.07 18.95
C SER A 5 9.33 -2.45 19.46
N PHE A 6 8.32 -2.36 18.60
CA PHE A 6 6.98 -1.91 19.00
C PHE A 6 6.22 -3.09 19.64
N PRO A 7 5.50 -2.87 20.75
CA PRO A 7 4.67 -3.90 21.36
C PRO A 7 3.51 -4.25 20.42
N VAL A 8 3.36 -5.54 20.08
CA VAL A 8 2.22 -6.04 19.31
C VAL A 8 1.00 -6.04 20.22
N GLU A 9 0.00 -5.23 19.91
CA GLU A 9 -1.31 -5.31 20.56
C GLU A 9 -1.91 -6.68 20.28
N ARG A 10 -1.95 -7.55 21.30
CA ARG A 10 -2.56 -8.88 21.24
C ARG A 10 -4.08 -8.77 21.32
N VAL A 11 -4.68 -8.17 20.31
CA VAL A 11 -6.14 -8.08 20.20
C VAL A 11 -6.57 -9.13 19.19
N THR A 12 -7.24 -10.18 19.70
CA THR A 12 -7.91 -11.26 18.95
C THR A 12 -7.04 -12.36 18.32
N GLY A 13 -6.44 -13.27 19.12
CA GLY A 13 -6.17 -14.70 18.76
C GLY A 13 -5.38 -15.06 17.49
N ILE A 14 -5.06 -14.09 16.63
CA ILE A 14 -4.38 -14.17 15.35
C ILE A 14 -3.11 -13.38 15.59
N ILE A 15 -2.02 -14.10 15.81
CA ILE A 15 -0.72 -13.49 16.02
C ILE A 15 -0.20 -13.16 14.62
N GLU A 16 -0.44 -11.93 14.16
CA GLU A 16 0.25 -11.39 12.98
C GLU A 16 1.75 -11.28 13.30
N SER A 17 2.62 -11.64 12.34
CA SER A 17 4.05 -11.41 12.51
C SER A 17 4.36 -9.91 12.50
N ASN A 18 5.44 -9.53 13.18
CA ASN A 18 5.92 -8.14 13.17
C ASN A 18 6.24 -7.65 11.76
N ALA A 19 6.79 -8.53 10.91
CA ALA A 19 7.09 -8.20 9.54
C ALA A 19 5.79 -7.93 8.75
N TYR A 20 4.78 -8.79 8.91
CA TYR A 20 3.49 -8.64 8.25
C TYR A 20 2.78 -7.35 8.66
N SER A 21 2.65 -7.08 9.97
CA SER A 21 1.93 -5.90 10.46
C SER A 21 2.57 -4.59 9.98
N ASN A 22 3.90 -4.53 9.96
CA ASN A 22 4.64 -3.38 9.44
C ASN A 22 4.45 -3.22 7.92
N LEU A 23 4.70 -4.28 7.14
CA LEU A 23 4.61 -4.23 5.68
C LEU A 23 3.20 -3.89 5.20
N LYS A 24 2.17 -4.48 5.82
CA LYS A 24 0.75 -4.19 5.57
C LYS A 24 0.45 -2.70 5.69
N ASN A 25 0.97 -2.04 6.73
CA ASN A 25 0.77 -0.61 6.95
C ASN A 25 1.56 0.23 5.93
N PHE A 26 2.82 -0.11 5.66
CA PHE A 26 3.65 0.61 4.69
C PHE A 26 3.08 0.54 3.26
N ILE A 27 2.63 -0.64 2.83
CA ILE A 27 1.98 -0.83 1.53
C ILE A 27 0.68 -0.03 1.44
N ALA A 28 -0.10 0.06 2.55
CA ALA A 28 -1.37 0.78 2.56
C ALA A 28 -1.22 2.29 2.28
N ILE A 29 -0.18 2.90 2.83
CA ILE A 29 0.10 4.34 2.69
C ILE A 29 0.97 4.68 1.47
N CYS A 30 1.41 3.67 0.72
CA CYS A 30 2.26 3.87 -0.44
C CYS A 30 1.44 4.32 -1.65
N ASP A 31 1.81 5.47 -2.23
CA ASP A 31 1.15 6.04 -3.41
C ASP A 31 2.07 6.10 -4.64
N ASP A 32 3.37 5.84 -4.47
CA ASP A 32 4.35 5.75 -5.54
C ASP A 32 4.67 4.29 -5.92
N ASN A 33 4.81 4.02 -7.21
CA ASN A 33 5.06 2.66 -7.70
C ASN A 33 6.48 2.17 -7.37
N ARG A 34 7.50 3.04 -7.30
CA ARG A 34 8.87 2.61 -6.95
C ARG A 34 8.94 2.23 -5.48
N THR A 35 8.33 3.02 -4.61
CA THR A 35 8.23 2.69 -3.19
C THR A 35 7.42 1.40 -2.96
N LEU A 36 6.38 1.17 -3.75
CA LEU A 36 5.60 -0.08 -3.69
C LEU A 36 6.42 -1.30 -4.13
N GLU A 37 7.29 -1.18 -5.14
CA GLU A 37 8.22 -2.24 -5.54
C GLU A 37 9.28 -2.54 -4.47
N PHE A 38 9.78 -1.52 -3.78
CA PHE A 38 10.71 -1.72 -2.66
C PHE A 38 10.07 -2.57 -1.54
N TYR A 39 8.84 -2.26 -1.15
CA TYR A 39 8.14 -3.04 -0.12
C TYR A 39 7.74 -4.44 -0.60
N ALA A 40 7.51 -4.62 -1.91
CA ALA A 40 7.31 -5.95 -2.49
C ALA A 40 8.57 -6.83 -2.34
N GLY A 41 9.74 -6.28 -2.70
CA GLY A 41 11.02 -7.00 -2.50
C GLY A 41 11.32 -7.27 -1.02
N THR A 42 10.98 -6.34 -0.14
CA THR A 42 11.11 -6.54 1.31
C THR A 42 10.21 -7.68 1.82
N ALA A 43 8.99 -7.80 1.28
CA ALA A 43 8.08 -8.90 1.63
C ALA A 43 8.62 -10.26 1.19
N GLU A 44 9.24 -10.34 0.01
CA GLU A 44 9.92 -11.54 -0.48
C GLU A 44 11.09 -11.93 0.44
N GLU A 45 11.94 -10.98 0.80
CA GLU A 45 13.06 -11.21 1.72
C GLU A 45 12.57 -11.68 3.12
N CYS A 46 11.46 -11.11 3.61
CA CYS A 46 10.85 -11.56 4.87
C CYS A 46 10.30 -12.98 4.81
N GLN A 47 9.75 -13.40 3.65
CA GLN A 47 9.29 -14.76 3.42
C GLN A 47 10.48 -15.74 3.40
N GLU A 48 11.54 -15.42 2.66
CA GLU A 48 12.74 -16.26 2.57
C GLU A 48 13.43 -16.44 3.92
N LYS A 49 13.44 -15.40 4.75
CA LYS A 49 14.05 -15.44 6.10
C LYS A 49 13.12 -16.02 7.18
N GLY A 50 11.90 -16.40 6.83
CA GLY A 50 10.94 -16.99 7.78
C GLY A 50 10.41 -16.01 8.82
N PHE A 51 10.36 -14.71 8.50
CA PHE A 51 9.79 -13.69 9.39
C PHE A 51 8.27 -13.57 9.26
N LEU A 52 7.67 -14.23 8.27
CA LEU A 52 6.23 -14.26 8.01
C LEU A 52 5.64 -15.59 8.46
N ASN A 53 4.44 -15.54 9.04
CA ASN A 53 3.65 -16.73 9.32
C ASN A 53 3.06 -17.29 8.01
N PRO A 54 2.66 -18.58 7.99
CA PRO A 54 1.98 -19.16 6.84
C PRO A 54 0.74 -18.35 6.43
N GLY A 55 0.61 -18.02 5.14
CA GLY A 55 -0.53 -17.25 4.62
C GLY A 55 -0.35 -15.72 4.66
N GLU A 56 0.66 -15.19 5.33
CA GLU A 56 0.88 -13.73 5.43
C GLU A 56 1.49 -13.14 4.17
N PHE A 57 2.41 -13.86 3.54
CA PHE A 57 3.04 -13.43 2.29
C PHE A 57 2.02 -13.31 1.14
N GLU A 58 1.09 -14.27 1.06
CA GLU A 58 0.02 -14.27 0.07
C GLU A 58 -0.87 -13.03 0.25
N LYS A 59 -1.24 -12.70 1.49
CA LYS A 59 -2.01 -11.49 1.82
C LYS A 59 -1.28 -10.21 1.42
N LEU A 60 0.03 -10.12 1.67
CA LEU A 60 0.83 -8.96 1.25
C LEU A 60 0.87 -8.85 -0.28
N THR A 61 1.03 -9.97 -0.96
CA THR A 61 1.05 -10.03 -2.43
C THR A 61 -0.27 -9.55 -3.04
N GLU A 62 -1.41 -9.97 -2.48
CA GLU A 62 -2.73 -9.48 -2.88
C GLU A 62 -2.88 -7.97 -2.67
N GLN A 63 -2.42 -7.47 -1.51
CA GLN A 63 -2.46 -6.04 -1.20
C GLN A 63 -1.60 -5.22 -2.17
N ILE A 64 -0.40 -5.68 -2.49
CA ILE A 64 0.50 -5.06 -3.48
C ILE A 64 -0.18 -5.01 -4.85
N ARG A 65 -0.78 -6.12 -5.29
CA ARG A 65 -1.50 -6.20 -6.57
C ARG A 65 -2.66 -5.20 -6.61
N ALA A 66 -3.44 -5.11 -5.54
CA ALA A 66 -4.53 -4.16 -5.43
C ALA A 66 -4.05 -2.70 -5.47
N LYS A 67 -2.92 -2.40 -4.82
CA LYS A 67 -2.31 -1.05 -4.84
C LYS A 67 -1.74 -0.69 -6.21
N ARG A 68 -1.05 -1.60 -6.89
CA ARG A 68 -0.60 -1.39 -8.29
C ARG A 68 -1.77 -1.04 -9.21
N LEU A 69 -2.90 -1.75 -9.07
CA LEU A 69 -4.10 -1.47 -9.87
C LEU A 69 -4.71 -0.10 -9.53
N LYS A 70 -4.66 0.34 -8.27
CA LYS A 70 -5.09 1.68 -7.87
C LYS A 70 -4.19 2.76 -8.46
N ASN A 71 -2.87 2.61 -8.37
CA ASN A 71 -1.89 3.58 -8.87
C ASN A 71 -1.88 3.65 -10.41
N ALA A 72 -2.23 2.55 -11.08
CA ALA A 72 -2.36 2.52 -12.54
C ALA A 72 -3.63 3.22 -13.07
N LYS A 73 -4.59 3.59 -12.20
CA LYS A 73 -5.76 4.36 -12.63
C LYS A 73 -5.30 5.77 -12.99
N PRO A 74 -5.55 6.25 -14.23
CA PRO A 74 -5.19 7.61 -14.60
C PRO A 74 -5.96 8.58 -13.69
N GLU A 75 -5.25 9.58 -13.17
CA GLU A 75 -5.89 10.68 -12.47
C GLU A 75 -6.94 11.31 -13.38
N LYS A 76 -8.19 11.39 -12.91
CA LYS A 76 -9.23 12.10 -13.65
C LYS A 76 -8.82 13.56 -13.73
N LYS A 77 -8.33 13.98 -14.89
CA LYS A 77 -8.11 15.40 -15.19
C LYS A 77 -9.43 16.14 -14.90
N PRO A 78 -9.44 17.19 -14.06
CA PRO A 78 -10.66 17.96 -13.83
C PRO A 78 -11.17 18.46 -15.19
N ALA A 79 -12.46 18.30 -15.43
CA ALA A 79 -13.08 18.75 -16.67
C ALA A 79 -12.75 20.25 -16.84
N PRO A 80 -12.27 20.69 -18.02
CA PRO A 80 -12.09 22.11 -18.27
C PRO A 80 -13.43 22.80 -18.02
N ALA A 81 -13.40 23.90 -17.26
CA ALA A 81 -14.60 24.67 -16.95
C ALA A 81 -15.30 25.01 -18.27
N ALA A 82 -16.59 24.69 -18.36
CA ALA A 82 -17.39 25.05 -19.51
C ALA A 82 -17.44 26.57 -19.60
N GLU A 83 -16.69 27.16 -20.54
CA GLU A 83 -16.88 28.55 -20.91
C GLU A 83 -18.26 28.67 -21.54
N THR A 84 -19.23 29.17 -20.78
CA THR A 84 -20.49 29.63 -21.35
C THR A 84 -20.17 30.74 -22.36
N PRO A 85 -20.54 30.62 -23.65
CA PRO A 85 -20.34 31.69 -24.59
C PRO A 85 -21.14 32.89 -24.09
N GLY A 86 -20.45 34.00 -23.82
CA GLY A 86 -21.07 35.24 -23.37
C GLY A 86 -22.20 35.62 -24.31
N ARG A 87 -23.42 35.76 -23.77
CA ARG A 87 -24.54 36.40 -24.47
C ARG A 87 -24.08 37.78 -24.94
N MET A 88 -23.96 37.98 -26.24
CA MET A 88 -23.97 39.33 -26.81
C MET A 88 -25.29 39.99 -26.43
N ARG A 89 -25.22 41.08 -25.65
CA ARG A 89 -26.35 41.99 -25.46
C ARG A 89 -26.47 42.82 -26.73
N VAL A 90 -27.61 42.68 -27.41
CA VAL A 90 -28.12 43.62 -28.42
C VAL A 90 -28.86 44.76 -27.73
#